data_AF-A0A7Y5PIZ1-F1
#
_entry.id   AF-A0A7Y5PIZ1-F1
#
_cell.length_a   1.000
_cell.length_b   1.000
_cell.length_c   1.000
_cell.angle_alpha   90.00
_cell.angle_beta   90.00
_cell.angle_gamma   90.00
#
_symmetry.space_group_name_H-M   'P 1'
#
loop_
_entity.id
_entity.type
_entity.pdbx_description
1 polymer ?
#
loop_
_entity_poly.entity_id
_entity_poly.type
_entity_poly.pdbx_seq_one_letter_code
_entity_poly.pdbx_strand_id
1 'polypeptide(L)' 'MGSQANPNDDIPAEIDFSQGSRGKFFKAGASLNVPVYLDAEVQAYLLERAKARGVDVGQLVNELLKKDIELIEAAK' A
#
# COMPACT_ATOMS: atom_id res chain seq x y z
N MET A 1 13.03 -54.85 22.88
CA MET A 1 12.34 -53.72 23.52
C MET A 1 12.46 -52.54 22.57
N GLY A 2 11.42 -52.24 21.79
CA GLY A 2 11.42 -51.08 20.89
C GLY A 2 11.04 -49.83 21.67
N SER A 3 11.94 -48.86 21.78
CA SER A 3 11.63 -47.53 22.29
C SER A 3 10.75 -46.82 21.26
N GLN A 4 9.48 -46.62 21.58
CA GLN A 4 8.60 -45.73 20.81
C GLN A 4 9.08 -44.30 21.03
N ALA A 5 9.54 -43.63 19.98
CA ALA A 5 9.83 -42.19 20.01
C ALA A 5 8.49 -41.44 20.14
N ASN A 6 8.39 -40.55 21.12
CA ASN A 6 7.21 -39.73 21.30
C ASN A 6 7.17 -38.66 20.19
N PRO A 7 6.07 -38.52 19.43
CA PRO A 7 5.98 -37.61 18.29
C PRO A 7 6.00 -36.11 18.67
N ASN A 8 6.11 -35.80 19.96
CA ASN A 8 6.18 -34.43 20.49
C ASN A 8 7.61 -34.00 20.87
N ASP A 9 8.63 -34.85 20.70
CA ASP A 9 10.02 -34.51 21.08
C ASP A 9 10.64 -33.45 20.14
N ASP A 10 10.05 -33.21 18.96
CA ASP A 10 10.54 -32.24 17.97
C ASP A 10 9.84 -30.87 18.00
N ILE A 11 8.79 -30.70 18.81
CA ILE A 11 8.11 -29.39 18.98
C ILE A 11 8.70 -28.72 20.22
N PRO A 12 9.42 -27.60 20.08
CA PRO A 12 9.95 -26.89 21.25
C PRO A 12 8.81 -26.46 22.17
N ALA A 13 9.04 -26.53 23.48
CA ALA A 13 8.14 -26.00 24.49
C ALA A 13 7.80 -24.52 24.20
N GLU A 14 6.61 -24.08 24.63
CA GLU A 14 6.06 -22.75 24.35
C GLU A 14 7.13 -21.65 24.30
N ILE A 15 7.22 -20.99 23.15
CA ILE A 15 8.20 -19.93 22.94
C ILE A 15 7.64 -18.66 23.57
N ASP A 16 8.33 -18.14 24.60
CA ASP A 16 7.97 -16.86 25.21
C ASP A 16 8.39 -15.68 24.32
N PHE A 17 7.40 -14.95 23.82
CA PHE A 17 7.58 -13.74 23.01
C PHE A 17 7.45 -12.44 23.82
N SER A 18 7.44 -12.49 25.16
CA SER A 18 7.24 -11.34 26.05
C SER A 18 8.26 -10.19 25.84
N GLN A 19 9.46 -10.51 25.36
CA GLN A 19 10.52 -9.53 25.05
C GLN A 19 10.56 -9.13 23.55
N GLY A 20 9.56 -9.52 22.77
CA GLY A 20 9.48 -9.23 21.35
C GLY A 20 9.34 -7.73 21.06
N SER A 21 10.37 -7.13 20.46
CA SER A 21 10.30 -5.76 19.95
C SER A 21 9.67 -5.72 18.56
N ARG A 22 8.94 -4.65 18.25
CA ARG A 22 8.42 -4.42 16.89
C ARG A 22 9.58 -4.45 15.88
N GLY A 23 9.38 -5.18 14.78
CA GLY A 23 10.45 -5.49 13.82
C GLY A 23 11.00 -4.25 13.11
N LYS A 24 12.15 -4.41 12.43
CA LYS A 24 12.92 -3.36 11.73
C LYS A 24 12.11 -2.45 10.79
N PHE A 25 10.99 -2.95 10.26
CA PHE A 25 10.13 -2.23 9.32
C PHE A 25 8.94 -1.53 9.98
N PHE A 26 8.77 -1.68 11.28
CA PHE A 26 7.71 -1.01 12.01
C PHE A 26 7.99 0.49 12.10
N LYS A 27 7.00 1.28 11.71
CA LYS A 27 7.02 2.74 11.83
C LYS A 27 5.77 3.19 12.57
N ALA A 28 5.96 3.74 13.77
CA ALA A 28 4.85 4.30 14.55
C ALA A 28 4.25 5.50 13.80
N GLY A 29 2.93 5.50 13.61
CA GLY A 29 2.22 6.59 12.92
C GLY A 29 2.45 6.62 11.40
N ALA A 30 2.89 5.52 10.78
CA ALA A 30 3.04 5.48 9.33
C ALA A 30 1.69 5.67 8.61
N SER A 31 1.62 6.67 7.75
CA SER A 31 0.54 6.81 6.77
C SER A 31 0.87 5.95 5.55
N LEU A 32 0.04 4.96 5.26
CA LEU A 32 0.13 4.23 4.00
C LEU A 32 -0.72 4.94 2.95
N ASN A 33 -0.07 5.43 1.90
CA ASN A 33 -0.75 5.93 0.72
C ASN A 33 -1.06 4.74 -0.19
N VAL A 34 -2.35 4.50 -0.45
CA VAL A 34 -2.77 3.43 -1.35
C VAL A 34 -2.59 3.91 -2.79
N PRO A 35 -1.80 3.20 -3.63
CA PRO A 35 -1.67 3.58 -5.03
C PRO A 35 -3.00 3.34 -5.75
N VAL A 36 -3.41 4.31 -6.56
CA VAL A 36 -4.55 4.18 -7.48
C VAL A 36 -4.00 3.95 -8.87
N TYR A 37 -4.36 2.81 -9.46
CA TYR A 37 -4.00 2.49 -10.82
C TYR A 37 -5.05 3.05 -11.79
N LEU A 38 -4.57 3.62 -12.89
CA LEU A 38 -5.42 4.07 -13.97
C LEU A 38 -5.48 2.99 -15.05
N ASP A 39 -6.58 2.95 -15.79
CA ASP A 39 -6.67 2.15 -17.00
C ASP A 39 -5.60 2.58 -18.01
N ALA A 40 -5.09 1.62 -18.78
CA ALA A 40 -3.95 1.85 -19.67
C ALA A 40 -4.19 2.98 -20.69
N GLU A 41 -5.39 3.05 -21.25
CA GLU A 41 -5.78 4.11 -22.20
C GLU A 41 -5.79 5.50 -21.53
N VAL A 42 -6.37 5.59 -20.33
CA VAL A 42 -6.44 6.82 -19.54
C VAL A 42 -5.03 7.28 -19.15
N GLN A 43 -4.20 6.35 -18.71
CA GLN A 43 -2.81 6.62 -18.35
C GLN A 43 -2.02 7.17 -19.54
N ALA A 44 -2.13 6.54 -20.71
CA ALA A 44 -1.44 6.99 -21.93
C ALA A 44 -1.86 8.41 -22.31
N TYR A 45 -3.18 8.68 -22.32
CA TYR A 45 -3.73 9.99 -22.62
C TYR A 45 -3.22 11.09 -21.67
N LEU A 46 -3.22 10.82 -20.36
CA LEU A 46 -2.77 11.79 -19.36
C LEU A 46 -1.26 12.00 -19.40
N LEU A 47 -0.47 10.97 -19.68
CA LEU A 47 0.98 11.09 -19.85
C LEU A 47 1.35 11.98 -21.03
N GLU A 48 0.72 11.80 -22.19
CA GLU A 48 0.96 12.65 -23.36
C GLU A 48 0.62 14.11 -23.07
N ARG A 49 -0.51 14.34 -22.39
CA ARG A 49 -0.98 15.69 -22.05
C ARG A 49 -0.10 16.36 -20.99
N ALA A 50 0.36 15.60 -20.00
CA ALA A 50 1.30 16.09 -18.99
C ALA A 50 2.62 16.48 -19.63
N LYS A 51 3.14 15.63 -20.53
CA LYS A 51 4.35 15.90 -21.32
C LYS A 51 4.20 17.16 -22.20
N ALA A 52 3.07 17.31 -22.89
CA ALA A 52 2.80 18.49 -23.71
C ALA A 52 2.72 19.79 -22.87
N ARG A 53 2.32 19.69 -21.61
CA ARG A 53 2.25 20.81 -20.65
C ARG A 53 3.55 21.02 -19.87
N GLY A 54 4.50 20.10 -19.95
CA GLY A 54 5.74 20.12 -19.16
C GLY A 54 5.52 19.95 -17.65
N VAL A 55 4.44 19.28 -17.24
CA VAL A 55 4.11 19.02 -15.84
C VAL A 55 4.18 17.53 -15.53
N ASP A 56 4.27 17.19 -14.23
CA ASP A 56 4.18 15.80 -13.78
C ASP A 56 2.76 15.24 -14.00
N VAL A 57 2.65 13.95 -14.32
CA VAL A 57 1.36 13.29 -14.54
C VAL A 57 0.51 13.27 -13.28
N GLY A 58 1.14 13.09 -12.11
CA GLY A 58 0.47 13.15 -10.81
C GLY A 58 -0.09 14.54 -10.53
N GLN A 59 0.65 15.59 -10.88
CA GLN A 59 0.13 16.96 -10.78
C GLN A 59 -1.11 17.16 -11.66
N LEU A 60 -1.04 16.75 -12.93
CA LEU A 60 -2.17 16.86 -13.87
C LEU A 60 -3.40 16.09 -13.36
N VAL A 61 -3.22 14.85 -12.91
CA VAL A 61 -4.30 14.00 -12.37
C VAL A 61 -4.95 14.69 -11.16
N ASN A 62 -4.15 15.20 -10.22
CA ASN A 62 -4.67 15.87 -9.04
C ASN A 62 -5.45 17.15 -9.38
N GLU A 63 -4.98 17.94 -10.34
CA GLU A 63 -5.69 19.14 -10.80
C GLU A 63 -7.06 18.80 -11.42
N LEU A 64 -7.13 17.73 -12.22
CA LEU A 64 -8.38 17.26 -12.82
C LEU A 64 -9.36 16.78 -11.73
N LEU A 65 -8.90 15.90 -10.84
CA LEU A 65 -9.74 15.33 -9.78
C LEU A 65 -10.27 16.41 -8.82
N LYS A 66 -9.46 17.42 -8.48
CA LYS A 66 -9.90 18.53 -7.62
C LYS A 66 -11.05 19.32 -8.25
N LYS A 67 -10.95 19.62 -9.54
CA LYS A 67 -12.02 20.32 -10.27
C LYS A 67 -13.29 19.50 -10.34
N ASP A 68 -13.18 18.19 -10.56
CA ASP A 68 -14.35 17.31 -10.57
C ASP A 68 -15.01 17.26 -9.19
N ILE A 69 -14.23 17.19 -8.10
CA ILE A 69 -14.75 17.26 -6.72
C ILE A 69 -15.47 18.59 -6.47
N GLU A 70 -14.88 19.71 -6.88
CA GLU A 70 -15.50 21.05 -6.75
C GLU A 70 -16.84 21.12 -7.49
N LEU A 71 -16.93 20.56 -8.69
CA LEU A 71 -18.18 20.51 -9.46
C LEU A 71 -19.25 19.64 -8.79
N ILE A 72 -18.86 18.50 -8.23
CA ILE A 72 -19.77 17.60 -7.50
C ILE A 72 -20.29 18.28 -6.23
N GLU A 73 -19.42 18.93 -5.47
CA GLU A 73 -19.82 19.63 -4.23
C GLU A 73 -20.62 20.90 -4.53
N ALA A 74 -20.42 21.57 -5.67
CA ALA A 74 -21.23 22.71 -6.08
C ALA A 74 -22.65 22.34 -6.57
N ALA A 75 -22.84 21.08 -6.97
CA ALA A 75 -24.14 20.54 -7.39
C ALA A 75 -24.96 19.97 -6.21
N LYS A 76 -24.40 19.96 -5.00
CA LYS A 76 -25.04 19.59 -3.74
C LYS A 76 -25.86 20.74 -3.18
#